data_AF-A0ABD3NPG0-F1
#
_entry.id   AF-A0ABD3NPG0-F1
#
_cell.length_a   1.000
_cell.length_b   1.000
_cell.length_c   1.000
_cell.angle_alpha   90.00
_cell.angle_beta   90.00
_cell.angle_gamma   90.00
#
_symmetry.space_group_name_H-M   'P 1'
#
loop_
_entity.id
_entity.type
_entity.pdbx_description
1 polymer ?
#
loop_
_entity_poly.entity_id
_entity_poly.type
_entity_poly.pdbx_seq_one_letter_code
_entity_poly.pdbx_strand_id
1 'polypeptide(L)'
;MTSAEAFRHCYVNVTTYGNHVPEYSNLLAAVSDEYQLIYRNIPKSASSTGRHVIQDFMEGEDRRLSHDDLINLVNEEGYQLISFVREPLNRFYSSYDEAFFRIGPWMGDGDIVRDKPRVRKWYHNNKHKMDKYPYLYEGMRTLDDFRAMYCPSKILRMKNPLKCNDVPSIDDGNLAHRFEQFVRDYNGLDPFDVHLNLQVSNLVFGVTGEPLPVSVLYNASDAEREWREIAKVREVEINDGDITHARKISRRFNVDMVSKETKRKICKILALDYCCLNLELPEVCRIDNEEDVNGVYCRMKEVDGKVIIEDWR
;
A
#
# COMPACT_ATOMS: atom_id res chain seq x y z
N MET A 1 -7.95 -13.45 -18.14
CA MET A 1 -8.59 -12.36 -17.41
C MET A 1 -7.51 -11.51 -16.77
N THR A 2 -7.44 -10.23 -17.12
CA THR A 2 -6.51 -9.26 -16.51
C THR A 2 -6.98 -8.87 -15.12
N SER A 3 -6.12 -8.21 -14.32
CA SER A 3 -6.52 -7.68 -13.00
C SER A 3 -7.66 -6.68 -13.10
N ALA A 4 -7.68 -5.81 -14.13
CA ALA A 4 -8.75 -4.83 -14.33
C ALA A 4 -10.08 -5.50 -14.69
N GLU A 5 -10.05 -6.54 -15.54
CA GLU A 5 -11.25 -7.33 -15.87
C GLU A 5 -11.81 -8.04 -14.64
N ALA A 6 -10.95 -8.69 -13.84
CA ALA A 6 -11.36 -9.36 -12.61
C ALA A 6 -11.95 -8.37 -11.60
N PHE A 7 -11.34 -7.20 -11.46
CA PHE A 7 -11.74 -6.17 -10.52
C PHE A 7 -13.16 -5.64 -10.77
N ARG A 8 -13.64 -5.63 -12.03
CA ARG A 8 -15.02 -5.25 -12.38
C ARG A 8 -16.08 -6.18 -11.78
N HIS A 9 -15.68 -7.37 -11.35
CA HIS A 9 -16.54 -8.35 -10.67
C HIS A 9 -16.37 -8.32 -9.15
N CYS A 10 -15.55 -7.42 -8.62
CA CYS A 10 -15.36 -7.27 -7.17
C CYS A 10 -16.48 -6.44 -6.56
N TYR A 11 -16.90 -6.81 -5.36
CA TYR A 11 -17.74 -5.97 -4.51
C TYR A 11 -17.12 -5.90 -3.12
N VAL A 12 -16.89 -4.70 -2.60
CA VAL A 12 -16.31 -4.52 -1.26
C VAL A 12 -17.42 -4.16 -0.29
N ASN A 13 -17.62 -4.96 0.74
CA ASN A 13 -18.57 -4.61 1.81
C ASN A 13 -18.04 -3.40 2.60
N VAL A 14 -18.54 -2.20 2.28
CA VAL A 14 -18.12 -0.94 2.91
C VAL A 14 -18.52 -0.82 4.39
N THR A 15 -19.45 -1.66 4.86
CA THR A 15 -19.77 -1.74 6.30
C THR A 15 -18.65 -2.47 7.04
N THR A 16 -18.20 -3.60 6.51
CA THR A 16 -17.11 -4.41 7.10
C THR A 16 -15.75 -3.73 6.93
N TYR A 17 -15.46 -3.18 5.75
CA TYR A 17 -14.16 -2.60 5.40
C TYR A 17 -14.15 -1.07 5.43
N GLY A 18 -15.13 -0.42 6.06
CA GLY A 18 -15.28 1.04 6.02
C GLY A 18 -14.02 1.81 6.44
N ASN A 19 -13.26 1.29 7.40
CA ASN A 19 -11.99 1.93 7.84
C ASN A 19 -10.86 1.86 6.79
N HIS A 20 -10.96 0.96 5.81
CA HIS A 20 -10.01 0.86 4.70
C HIS A 20 -10.38 1.74 3.51
N VAL A 21 -11.64 2.18 3.44
CA VAL A 21 -12.21 2.86 2.29
C VAL A 21 -12.00 4.38 2.46
N PRO A 22 -11.37 5.07 1.49
CA PRO A 22 -11.18 6.52 1.57
C PRO A 22 -12.50 7.29 1.63
N GLU A 23 -12.47 8.47 2.25
CA GLU A 23 -13.63 9.37 2.30
C GLU A 23 -14.12 9.75 0.89
N TYR A 24 -15.44 9.80 0.73
CA TYR A 24 -16.10 10.01 -0.56
C TYR A 24 -15.65 11.28 -1.29
N SER A 25 -15.48 12.39 -0.57
CA SER A 25 -15.21 13.70 -1.13
C SER A 25 -13.71 14.01 -1.27
N ASN A 26 -12.84 13.00 -1.15
CA ASN A 26 -11.44 13.28 -0.86
C ASN A 26 -10.44 12.26 -1.45
N LEU A 27 -10.69 11.82 -2.69
CA LEU A 27 -9.81 10.89 -3.39
C LEU A 27 -8.59 11.63 -3.93
N LEU A 28 -7.41 11.35 -3.37
CA LEU A 28 -6.15 11.85 -3.92
C LEU A 28 -5.76 11.10 -5.19
N ALA A 29 -5.74 11.77 -6.34
CA ALA A 29 -5.26 11.25 -7.61
C ALA A 29 -4.28 12.23 -8.24
N ALA A 30 -3.35 11.73 -9.06
CA ALA A 30 -2.57 12.58 -9.94
C ALA A 30 -3.30 12.66 -11.29
N VAL A 31 -3.57 13.86 -11.78
CA VAL A 31 -4.39 14.10 -12.97
C VAL A 31 -3.58 14.91 -13.97
N SER A 32 -3.57 14.47 -15.22
CA SER A 32 -3.08 15.21 -16.37
C SER A 32 -4.24 15.49 -17.31
N ASP A 33 -4.59 16.77 -17.46
CA ASP A 33 -5.67 17.18 -18.37
C ASP A 33 -5.20 17.09 -19.83
N GLU A 34 -3.95 17.48 -20.11
CA GLU A 34 -3.33 17.44 -21.44
C GLU A 34 -3.42 16.04 -22.07
N TYR A 35 -3.16 15.00 -21.27
CA TYR A 35 -3.17 13.61 -21.72
C TYR A 35 -4.42 12.83 -21.29
N GLN A 36 -5.44 13.52 -20.76
CA GLN A 36 -6.68 12.96 -20.23
C GLN A 36 -6.44 11.69 -19.39
N LEU A 37 -5.53 11.79 -18.42
CA LEU A 37 -5.04 10.64 -17.65
C LEU A 37 -5.21 10.89 -16.15
N ILE A 38 -5.84 9.93 -15.47
CA ILE A 38 -5.96 9.90 -14.01
C ILE A 38 -5.17 8.72 -13.48
N TYR A 39 -4.17 8.99 -12.64
CA TYR A 39 -3.48 7.98 -11.85
C TYR A 39 -4.04 7.91 -10.42
N ARG A 40 -4.74 6.82 -10.12
CA ARG A 40 -5.27 6.56 -8.79
C ARG A 40 -4.20 5.97 -7.89
N ASN A 41 -3.74 6.76 -6.92
CA ASN A 41 -2.70 6.39 -5.97
C ASN A 41 -3.13 5.28 -5.01
N ILE A 42 -2.41 4.16 -5.02
CA ILE A 42 -2.50 3.10 -4.00
C ILE A 42 -1.22 3.10 -3.16
N PRO A 43 -1.30 3.28 -1.84
CA PRO A 43 -0.12 3.28 -0.97
C PRO A 43 0.75 2.05 -1.16
N LYS A 44 2.06 2.28 -1.32
CA LYS A 44 3.11 1.26 -1.49
C LYS A 44 3.02 0.40 -2.78
N SER A 45 2.22 0.85 -3.75
CA SER A 45 2.10 0.26 -5.08
C SER A 45 2.50 1.28 -6.16
N ALA A 46 3.77 1.69 -6.14
CA ALA A 46 4.36 2.70 -7.03
C ALA A 46 3.76 4.13 -6.94
N SER A 47 3.00 4.44 -5.88
CA SER A 47 2.33 5.74 -5.70
C SER A 47 3.25 6.96 -5.81
N SER A 48 4.45 6.91 -5.24
CA SER A 48 5.40 8.03 -5.32
C SER A 48 5.98 8.21 -6.73
N THR A 49 6.31 7.11 -7.39
CA THR A 49 6.82 7.12 -8.77
C THR A 49 5.76 7.63 -9.73
N GLY A 50 4.52 7.13 -9.64
CA GLY A 50 3.46 7.56 -10.55
C GLY A 50 3.08 9.03 -10.40
N ARG A 51 3.06 9.58 -9.18
CA ARG A 51 2.86 11.03 -8.97
C ARG A 51 3.97 11.86 -9.62
N HIS A 52 5.22 11.45 -9.43
CA HIS A 52 6.38 12.12 -10.04
C HIS A 52 6.33 12.06 -11.58
N VAL A 53 5.99 10.90 -12.16
CA VAL A 53 5.83 10.78 -13.62
C VAL A 53 4.74 11.72 -14.14
N ILE A 54 3.57 11.70 -13.50
CA ILE A 54 2.44 12.55 -13.91
C ILE A 54 2.81 14.04 -13.81
N GLN A 55 3.45 14.46 -12.71
CA GLN A 55 3.78 15.86 -12.45
C GLN A 55 4.90 16.39 -13.33
N ASP A 56 5.99 15.63 -13.45
CA ASP A 56 7.22 16.15 -14.01
C ASP A 56 7.32 15.88 -15.53
N PHE A 57 6.58 14.90 -16.05
CA PHE A 57 6.64 14.49 -17.45
C PHE A 57 5.30 14.58 -18.19
N MET A 58 4.17 14.56 -17.48
CA MET A 58 2.84 14.56 -18.11
C MET A 58 2.00 15.78 -17.76
N GLU A 59 2.63 16.89 -17.39
CA GLU A 59 1.97 18.18 -17.10
C GLU A 59 0.80 18.08 -16.11
N GLY A 60 0.88 17.11 -15.20
CA GLY A 60 -0.20 16.83 -14.26
C GLY A 60 0.03 17.42 -12.87
N GLU A 61 -0.98 17.26 -12.02
CA GLU A 61 -0.93 17.70 -10.64
C GLU A 61 -1.70 16.75 -9.72
N ASP A 62 -1.44 16.82 -8.41
CA ASP A 62 -2.25 16.10 -7.43
C ASP A 62 -3.57 16.83 -7.17
N ARG A 63 -4.68 16.16 -7.41
CA ARG A 63 -6.03 16.66 -7.11
C ARG A 63 -6.72 15.79 -6.06
N ARG A 64 -7.57 16.44 -5.25
CA ARG A 64 -8.54 15.76 -4.39
C ARG A 64 -9.87 15.82 -5.11
N LEU A 65 -10.29 14.70 -5.67
CA LEU A 65 -11.53 14.57 -6.42
C LEU A 65 -12.61 13.95 -5.51
N SER A 66 -13.86 14.40 -5.67
CA SER A 66 -14.98 13.59 -5.23
C SER A 66 -15.13 12.37 -6.16
N HIS A 67 -15.93 11.39 -5.75
CA HIS A 67 -16.22 10.27 -6.66
C HIS A 67 -16.99 10.74 -7.89
N ASP A 68 -17.95 11.66 -7.74
CA ASP A 68 -18.74 12.19 -8.86
C ASP A 68 -17.84 12.90 -9.88
N ASP A 69 -16.90 13.74 -9.42
CA ASP A 69 -15.96 14.41 -10.32
C ASP A 69 -15.08 13.41 -11.06
N LEU A 70 -14.57 12.39 -10.37
CA LEU A 70 -13.75 11.35 -10.99
C LEU A 70 -14.55 10.58 -12.05
N ILE A 71 -15.83 10.28 -11.81
CA ILE A 71 -16.68 9.58 -12.77
C ILE A 71 -17.05 10.46 -13.94
N ASN A 72 -17.34 11.73 -13.73
CA ASN A 72 -17.59 12.69 -14.81
C ASN A 72 -16.37 12.79 -15.73
N LEU A 73 -15.16 12.93 -15.16
CA LEU A 73 -13.92 12.96 -15.94
C LEU A 73 -13.77 11.69 -16.79
N VAL A 74 -14.01 10.51 -16.22
CA VAL A 74 -13.82 9.25 -16.94
C VAL A 74 -14.90 9.01 -18.00
N ASN A 75 -16.18 9.18 -17.66
CA ASN A 75 -17.29 8.78 -18.51
C ASN A 75 -17.70 9.86 -19.52
N GLU A 76 -17.69 11.13 -19.10
CA GLU A 76 -18.18 12.25 -19.92
C GLU A 76 -17.04 12.97 -20.64
N GLU A 77 -15.88 13.11 -19.98
CA GLU A 77 -14.72 13.80 -20.56
C GLU A 77 -13.69 12.85 -21.18
N GLY A 78 -13.89 11.53 -21.04
CA GLY A 78 -13.07 10.51 -21.69
C GLY A 78 -11.69 10.27 -21.08
N TYR A 79 -11.49 10.63 -19.80
CA TYR A 79 -10.21 10.39 -19.13
C TYR A 79 -9.97 8.89 -18.92
N GLN A 80 -8.73 8.46 -19.12
CA GLN A 80 -8.30 7.11 -18.75
C GLN A 80 -7.96 7.06 -17.26
N LEU A 81 -8.64 6.20 -16.50
CA LEU A 81 -8.31 5.93 -15.10
C LEU A 81 -7.40 4.70 -15.00
N ILE A 82 -6.17 4.90 -14.53
CA ILE A 82 -5.21 3.81 -14.31
C ILE A 82 -4.76 3.74 -12.85
N SER A 83 -4.25 2.59 -12.45
CA SER A 83 -3.58 2.43 -11.17
C SER A 83 -2.51 1.34 -11.23
N PHE A 84 -1.69 1.26 -10.18
CA PHE A 84 -0.69 0.23 -10.00
C PHE A 84 -1.05 -0.58 -8.75
N VAL A 85 -1.04 -1.91 -8.89
CA VAL A 85 -1.24 -2.86 -7.81
C VAL A 85 0.03 -3.67 -7.60
N ARG A 86 0.19 -4.21 -6.40
CA ARG A 86 1.39 -4.95 -6.00
C ARG A 86 0.98 -6.27 -5.38
N GLU A 87 1.84 -7.28 -5.51
CA GLU A 87 1.72 -8.53 -4.77
C GLU A 87 1.48 -8.24 -3.27
N PRO A 88 0.32 -8.64 -2.70
CA PRO A 88 -0.14 -8.18 -1.40
C PRO A 88 0.81 -8.47 -0.23
N LEU A 89 1.44 -9.65 -0.16
CA LEU A 89 2.33 -10.02 0.95
C LEU A 89 3.55 -9.09 1.01
N ASN A 90 4.21 -8.88 -0.12
CA ASN A 90 5.35 -7.95 -0.22
C ASN A 90 4.94 -6.50 0.02
N ARG A 91 3.75 -6.11 -0.43
CA ARG A 91 3.18 -4.79 -0.13
C ARG A 91 2.94 -4.62 1.37
N PHE A 92 2.44 -5.64 2.06
CA PHE A 92 2.18 -5.59 3.50
C PHE A 92 3.44 -5.31 4.30
N TYR A 93 4.55 -6.01 4.02
CA TYR A 93 5.83 -5.71 4.67
C TYR A 93 6.25 -4.26 4.45
N SER A 94 6.03 -3.74 3.24
CA SER A 94 6.33 -2.34 2.93
C SER A 94 5.45 -1.32 3.62
N SER A 95 4.20 -1.72 3.83
CA SER A 95 3.19 -0.91 4.48
C SER A 95 3.41 -0.89 5.98
N TYR A 96 3.75 -2.05 6.57
CA TYR A 96 4.15 -2.17 7.96
C TYR A 96 5.42 -1.38 8.26
N ASP A 97 6.48 -1.52 7.46
CA ASP A 97 7.73 -0.76 7.65
C ASP A 97 7.46 0.75 7.70
N GLU A 98 6.61 1.24 6.80
CA GLU A 98 6.21 2.65 6.74
C GLU A 98 5.35 3.06 7.94
N ALA A 99 4.32 2.27 8.26
CA ALA A 99 3.41 2.51 9.37
C ALA A 99 4.15 2.53 10.70
N PHE A 100 5.00 1.53 10.94
CA PHE A 100 5.84 1.42 12.12
C PHE A 100 6.73 2.66 12.27
N PHE A 101 7.34 3.13 11.19
CA PHE A 101 8.14 4.35 11.21
C PHE A 101 7.30 5.61 11.52
N ARG A 102 6.13 5.74 10.90
CA ARG A 102 5.26 6.93 11.00
C ARG A 102 4.52 7.06 12.33
N ILE A 103 4.32 5.95 13.04
CA ILE A 103 3.61 5.90 14.33
C ILE A 103 4.59 5.82 15.52
N GLY A 104 5.89 5.75 15.26
CA GLY A 104 6.90 5.68 16.31
C GLY A 104 6.97 6.94 17.21
N PRO A 105 7.43 6.82 18.47
CA PRO A 105 7.51 7.93 19.42
C PRO A 105 8.26 9.18 18.93
N TRP A 106 9.24 8.99 18.04
CA TRP A 106 10.01 10.08 17.40
C TRP A 106 9.17 10.98 16.46
N MET A 107 7.92 10.62 16.16
CA MET A 107 7.00 11.44 15.37
C MET A 107 6.16 12.42 16.22
N GLY A 108 6.28 12.39 17.55
CA GLY A 108 5.68 13.38 18.45
C GLY A 108 6.53 14.63 18.56
N ASP A 109 7.58 14.56 19.40
CA ASP A 109 8.47 15.69 19.68
C ASP A 109 9.89 15.48 19.13
N GLY A 110 10.09 14.47 18.26
CA GLY A 110 11.40 14.19 17.66
C GLY A 110 11.80 15.22 16.59
N ASP A 111 13.11 15.30 16.35
CA ASP A 111 13.70 16.30 15.44
C ASP A 111 13.16 16.25 14.01
N ILE A 112 12.71 15.08 13.54
CA ILE A 112 12.26 14.88 12.15
C ILE A 112 10.92 15.54 11.81
N VAL A 113 10.13 15.91 12.83
CA VAL A 113 8.82 16.58 12.70
C VAL A 113 8.80 17.97 13.31
N ARG A 114 9.94 18.45 13.84
CA ARG A 114 10.04 19.74 14.55
C ARG A 114 9.54 20.91 13.72
N ASP A 115 9.81 20.89 12.42
CA ASP A 115 9.39 21.89 11.42
C ASP A 115 8.09 21.51 10.68
N LYS A 116 7.41 20.42 11.08
CA LYS A 116 6.24 19.85 10.40
C LYS A 116 5.03 19.78 11.33
N PRO A 117 4.42 20.93 11.67
CA PRO A 117 3.32 20.98 12.64
C PRO A 117 2.10 20.13 12.24
N ARG A 118 1.82 19.99 10.93
CA ARG A 118 0.76 19.11 10.42
C ARG A 118 1.02 17.63 10.72
N VAL A 119 2.27 17.18 10.59
CA VAL A 119 2.65 15.78 10.85
C VAL A 119 2.57 15.50 12.35
N ARG A 120 3.08 16.41 13.20
CA ARG A 120 2.96 16.28 14.65
C ARG A 120 1.50 16.25 15.12
N LYS A 121 0.65 17.12 14.58
CA LYS A 121 -0.80 17.11 14.87
C LYS A 121 -1.42 15.76 14.47
N TRP A 122 -1.09 15.25 13.29
CA TRP A 122 -1.55 13.93 12.85
C TRP A 122 -1.08 12.82 13.79
N TYR A 123 0.18 12.83 14.22
CA TYR A 123 0.71 11.85 15.17
C TYR A 123 -0.08 11.85 16.47
N HIS A 124 -0.29 13.01 17.11
CA HIS A 124 -1.03 13.06 18.37
C HIS A 124 -2.49 12.63 18.23
N ASN A 125 -3.12 12.87 17.07
CA ASN A 125 -4.46 12.39 16.78
C ASN A 125 -4.51 10.85 16.59
N ASN A 126 -3.41 10.22 16.17
CA ASN A 126 -3.35 8.80 15.85
C ASN A 126 -2.56 7.96 16.88
N LYS A 127 -1.94 8.58 17.89
CA LYS A 127 -1.12 7.87 18.89
C LYS A 127 -1.88 6.77 19.62
N HIS A 128 -3.20 6.88 19.75
CA HIS A 128 -4.06 5.84 20.34
C HIS A 128 -3.96 4.49 19.60
N LYS A 129 -3.59 4.50 18.31
CA LYS A 129 -3.33 3.27 17.55
C LYS A 129 -2.08 2.54 18.04
N MET A 130 -1.05 3.29 18.46
CA MET A 130 0.15 2.74 19.11
C MET A 130 -0.22 2.11 20.46
N ASP A 131 -1.11 2.74 21.22
CA ASP A 131 -1.51 2.26 22.55
C ASP A 131 -2.20 0.89 22.50
N LYS A 132 -2.75 0.49 21.35
CA LYS A 132 -3.30 -0.86 21.08
C LYS A 132 -2.21 -1.94 20.99
N TYR A 133 -0.97 -1.56 20.66
CA TYR A 133 0.16 -2.46 20.47
C TYR A 133 1.43 -1.91 21.15
N PRO A 134 1.43 -1.74 22.49
CA PRO A 134 2.49 -1.02 23.21
C PRO A 134 3.87 -1.69 23.10
N TYR A 135 3.90 -3.02 22.92
CA TYR A 135 5.12 -3.80 22.73
C TYR A 135 5.85 -3.49 21.41
N LEU A 136 5.23 -2.77 20.45
CA LEU A 136 5.91 -2.42 19.21
C LEU A 136 7.13 -1.53 19.44
N TYR A 137 7.07 -0.63 20.42
CA TYR A 137 8.09 0.40 20.66
C TYR A 137 8.75 0.29 22.03
N GLU A 138 8.53 -0.81 22.76
CA GLU A 138 9.18 -1.04 24.05
C GLU A 138 10.71 -0.98 23.91
N GLY A 139 11.35 -0.09 24.67
CA GLY A 139 12.80 0.15 24.59
C GLY A 139 13.23 1.13 23.47
N MET A 140 12.30 1.68 22.69
CA MET A 140 12.55 2.68 21.64
C MET A 140 11.94 4.03 22.00
N ARG A 141 12.75 4.98 22.47
CA ARG A 141 12.27 6.34 22.78
C ARG A 141 12.62 7.34 21.68
N THR A 142 13.74 7.12 21.01
CA THR A 142 14.29 7.99 19.99
C THR A 142 14.38 7.28 18.64
N LEU A 143 14.54 8.06 17.58
CA LEU A 143 14.78 7.50 16.25
C LEU A 143 16.13 6.77 16.18
N ASP A 144 17.11 7.17 16.99
CA ASP A 144 18.40 6.51 17.03
C ASP A 144 18.34 5.15 17.73
N ASP A 145 17.47 5.00 18.76
CA ASP A 145 17.17 3.68 19.36
C ASP A 145 16.62 2.73 18.30
N PHE A 146 15.67 3.20 17.48
CA PHE A 146 15.11 2.38 16.40
C PHE A 146 16.15 2.03 15.33
N ARG A 147 16.95 3.01 14.89
CA ARG A 147 18.02 2.77 13.90
C ARG A 147 19.07 1.80 14.40
N ALA A 148 19.37 1.77 15.69
CA ALA A 148 20.33 0.83 16.27
C ALA A 148 19.91 -0.64 16.08
N MET A 149 18.62 -0.93 15.92
CA MET A 149 18.14 -2.31 15.70
C MET A 149 18.31 -2.82 14.28
N TYR A 150 18.42 -1.95 13.28
CA TYR A 150 18.44 -2.38 11.88
C TYR A 150 19.59 -1.82 11.05
N CYS A 151 20.23 -0.74 11.50
CA CYS A 151 21.29 -0.08 10.74
C CYS A 151 22.68 -0.52 11.21
N PRO A 152 23.58 -0.92 10.29
CA PRO A 152 24.96 -1.25 10.63
C PRO A 152 25.65 -0.16 11.47
N SER A 153 26.31 -0.57 12.56
CA SER A 153 26.99 0.35 13.49
C SER A 153 28.00 1.27 12.81
N LYS A 154 28.67 0.81 11.74
CA LYS A 154 29.57 1.61 10.91
C LYS A 154 28.87 2.83 10.31
N ILE A 155 27.64 2.69 9.85
CA ILE A 155 26.85 3.79 9.23
C ILE A 155 26.38 4.77 10.30
N LEU A 156 25.94 4.27 11.45
CA LEU A 156 25.53 5.12 12.58
C LEU A 156 26.68 6.01 13.06
N ARG A 157 27.90 5.48 13.15
CA ARG A 157 29.11 6.25 13.52
C ARG A 157 29.45 7.36 12.52
N MET A 158 29.09 7.20 11.24
CA MET A 158 29.31 8.23 10.22
C MET A 158 28.32 9.40 10.31
N LYS A 159 27.33 9.35 11.22
CA LYS A 159 26.27 10.36 11.37
C LYS A 159 25.52 10.67 10.07
N ASN A 160 25.44 9.68 9.17
CA ASN A 160 24.63 9.76 7.96
C ASN A 160 23.52 8.71 8.00
N PRO A 161 22.46 8.95 8.80
CA PRO A 161 21.42 7.95 9.02
C PRO A 161 20.57 7.67 7.77
N LEU A 162 20.62 8.53 6.74
CA LEU A 162 19.90 8.28 5.49
C LEU A 162 20.46 7.05 4.76
N LYS A 163 21.76 6.76 4.92
CA LYS A 163 22.40 5.56 4.36
C LYS A 163 21.90 4.25 4.96
N CYS A 164 21.18 4.29 6.09
CA CYS A 164 20.54 3.10 6.63
C CYS A 164 19.46 2.55 5.69
N ASN A 165 18.90 3.37 4.80
CA ASN A 165 17.90 2.93 3.82
C ASN A 165 18.50 2.27 2.58
N ASP A 166 19.83 2.30 2.43
CA ASP A 166 20.53 1.83 1.23
C ASP A 166 21.28 0.51 1.48
N VAL A 167 21.21 -0.03 2.70
CA VAL A 167 21.91 -1.25 3.10
C VAL A 167 20.95 -2.28 3.69
N PRO A 168 21.24 -3.59 3.59
CA PRO A 168 20.46 -4.62 4.25
C PRO A 168 20.36 -4.37 5.76
N SER A 169 19.20 -4.70 6.33
CA SER A 169 18.99 -4.63 7.77
C SER A 169 19.91 -5.61 8.50
N ILE A 170 20.41 -5.20 9.67
CA ILE A 170 21.14 -6.04 10.63
C ILE A 170 20.23 -6.64 11.71
N ASP A 171 18.90 -6.55 11.54
CA ASP A 171 17.92 -7.12 12.47
C ASP A 171 18.27 -8.58 12.79
N ASP A 172 18.48 -8.86 14.07
CA ASP A 172 18.84 -10.16 14.63
C ASP A 172 17.62 -11.01 15.00
N GLY A 173 16.43 -10.53 14.65
CA GLY A 173 15.15 -11.17 14.91
C GLY A 173 14.28 -10.42 15.91
N ASN A 174 14.82 -9.39 16.59
CA ASN A 174 14.04 -8.59 17.52
C ASN A 174 12.92 -7.79 16.83
N LEU A 175 13.18 -7.17 15.68
CA LEU A 175 12.14 -6.47 14.93
C LEU A 175 11.20 -7.45 14.22
N ALA A 176 11.74 -8.55 13.68
CA ALA A 176 10.93 -9.64 13.13
C ALA A 176 9.96 -10.21 14.17
N HIS A 177 10.39 -10.46 15.40
CA HIS A 177 9.54 -10.96 16.49
C HIS A 177 8.41 -10.00 16.83
N ARG A 178 8.69 -8.69 16.92
CA ARG A 178 7.65 -7.67 17.14
C ARG A 178 6.65 -7.61 15.99
N PHE A 179 7.12 -7.76 14.76
CA PHE A 179 6.26 -7.86 13.59
C PHE A 179 5.35 -9.10 13.64
N GLU A 180 5.89 -10.27 14.01
CA GLU A 180 5.07 -11.47 14.18
C GLU A 180 4.01 -11.29 15.26
N GLN A 181 4.40 -10.71 16.40
CA GLN A 181 3.49 -10.39 17.49
C GLN A 181 2.38 -9.44 17.02
N PHE A 182 2.73 -8.39 16.27
CA PHE A 182 1.77 -7.49 15.64
C PHE A 182 0.81 -8.21 14.72
N VAL A 183 1.30 -9.02 13.78
CA VAL A 183 0.44 -9.75 12.85
C VAL A 183 -0.49 -10.70 13.61
N ARG A 184 -0.02 -11.37 14.65
CA ARG A 184 -0.84 -12.24 15.50
C ARG A 184 -1.99 -11.49 16.19
N ASP A 185 -1.76 -10.26 16.64
CA ASP A 185 -2.75 -9.46 17.37
C ASP A 185 -3.58 -8.54 16.44
N TYR A 186 -3.14 -8.35 15.20
CA TYR A 186 -3.82 -7.56 14.17
C TYR A 186 -4.87 -8.40 13.42
N ASN A 187 -6.08 -7.85 13.28
CA ASN A 187 -7.20 -8.51 12.61
C ASN A 187 -7.45 -8.03 11.18
N GLY A 188 -6.78 -6.95 10.75
CA GLY A 188 -6.90 -6.47 9.37
C GLY A 188 -8.16 -5.69 9.03
N LEU A 189 -9.04 -5.34 9.98
CA LEU A 189 -10.29 -4.59 9.73
C LEU A 189 -10.20 -3.08 10.08
N ASP A 190 -9.27 -2.73 10.96
CA ASP A 190 -9.00 -1.36 11.38
C ASP A 190 -7.52 -1.05 11.08
N PRO A 191 -7.22 -0.37 9.95
CA PRO A 191 -5.87 -0.12 9.51
C PRO A 191 -5.05 0.61 10.57
N PHE A 192 -3.92 0.00 10.96
CA PHE A 192 -2.99 0.61 11.90
C PHE A 192 -2.45 1.95 11.36
N ASP A 193 -2.25 2.07 10.05
CA ASP A 193 -1.92 3.30 9.32
C ASP A 193 -2.58 3.27 7.94
N VAL A 194 -2.72 4.43 7.28
CA VAL A 194 -3.25 4.52 5.91
C VAL A 194 -2.48 3.66 4.90
N HIS A 195 -1.19 3.38 5.13
CA HIS A 195 -0.43 2.49 4.26
C HIS A 195 -0.86 1.02 4.37
N LEU A 196 -1.46 0.61 5.49
CA LEU A 196 -1.95 -0.76 5.72
C LEU A 196 -3.41 -0.97 5.24
N ASN A 197 -3.98 0.00 4.52
CA ASN A 197 -5.26 -0.21 3.81
C ASN A 197 -5.14 -1.30 2.75
N LEU A 198 -6.26 -1.93 2.40
CA LEU A 198 -6.33 -2.86 1.27
C LEU A 198 -6.15 -2.08 -0.03
N GLN A 199 -5.61 -2.71 -1.07
CA GLN A 199 -5.48 -2.05 -2.37
C GLN A 199 -6.83 -1.84 -3.01
N VAL A 200 -7.69 -2.86 -2.96
CA VAL A 200 -9.04 -2.85 -3.53
C VAL A 200 -9.92 -1.76 -2.92
N SER A 201 -9.77 -1.47 -1.62
CA SER A 201 -10.55 -0.42 -0.97
C SER A 201 -10.21 0.99 -1.48
N ASN A 202 -9.05 1.17 -2.11
CA ASN A 202 -8.67 2.43 -2.76
C ASN A 202 -9.24 2.57 -4.18
N LEU A 203 -9.83 1.50 -4.72
CA LEU A 203 -10.32 1.37 -6.08
C LEU A 203 -11.84 1.20 -6.16
N VAL A 204 -12.57 1.30 -5.04
CA VAL A 204 -14.04 1.17 -5.00
C VAL A 204 -14.71 2.47 -4.59
N PHE A 205 -16.00 2.58 -4.90
CA PHE A 205 -16.86 3.64 -4.42
C PHE A 205 -17.06 3.55 -2.91
N GLY A 206 -16.80 4.66 -2.21
CA GLY A 206 -16.84 4.71 -0.75
C GLY A 206 -18.17 4.34 -0.11
N VAL A 207 -19.25 4.56 -0.85
CA VAL A 207 -20.64 4.41 -0.39
C VAL A 207 -21.23 3.07 -0.80
N THR A 208 -20.97 2.62 -2.03
CA THR A 208 -21.60 1.41 -2.57
C THR A 208 -20.72 0.17 -2.46
N GLY A 209 -19.39 0.35 -2.47
CA GLY A 209 -18.44 -0.76 -2.54
C GLY A 209 -18.20 -1.30 -3.96
N GLU A 210 -18.83 -0.69 -4.97
CA GLU A 210 -18.67 -1.06 -6.37
C GLU A 210 -17.29 -0.63 -6.90
N PRO A 211 -16.75 -1.31 -7.91
CA PRO A 211 -15.46 -0.97 -8.47
C PRO A 211 -15.51 0.35 -9.24
N LEU A 212 -14.49 1.19 -9.07
CA LEU A 212 -14.24 2.34 -9.95
C LEU A 212 -13.98 1.85 -11.38
N PRO A 213 -14.26 2.68 -12.41
CA PRO A 213 -14.07 2.33 -13.82
C PRO A 213 -12.59 2.36 -14.24
N VAL A 214 -11.73 1.63 -13.53
CA VAL A 214 -10.30 1.55 -13.81
C VAL A 214 -10.11 0.84 -15.15
N SER A 215 -9.49 1.54 -16.10
CA SER A 215 -9.22 1.03 -17.44
C SER A 215 -8.12 -0.02 -17.42
N VAL A 216 -7.04 0.24 -16.69
CA VAL A 216 -5.87 -0.65 -16.59
C VAL A 216 -5.29 -0.68 -15.17
N LEU A 217 -4.98 -1.88 -14.70
CA LEU A 217 -4.26 -2.13 -13.45
C LEU A 217 -2.89 -2.72 -13.77
N TYR A 218 -1.85 -1.93 -13.55
CA TYR A 218 -0.46 -2.29 -13.82
C TYR A 218 0.20 -2.97 -12.62
N ASN A 219 1.26 -3.74 -12.86
CA ASN A 219 2.07 -4.33 -11.79
C ASN A 219 3.14 -3.35 -11.29
N ALA A 220 3.09 -3.00 -10.00
CA ALA A 220 4.04 -2.09 -9.37
C ALA A 220 5.49 -2.58 -9.38
N SER A 221 5.73 -3.88 -9.57
CA SER A 221 7.08 -4.43 -9.74
C SER A 221 7.73 -4.01 -11.08
N ASP A 222 6.92 -3.67 -12.07
CA ASP A 222 7.34 -3.24 -13.41
C ASP A 222 7.13 -1.74 -13.65
N ALA A 223 6.89 -0.97 -12.58
CA ALA A 223 6.37 0.40 -12.69
C ALA A 223 7.16 1.32 -13.64
N GLU A 224 8.49 1.23 -13.63
CA GLU A 224 9.33 2.04 -14.53
C GLU A 224 9.09 1.72 -16.00
N ARG A 225 9.08 0.43 -16.36
CA ARG A 225 8.80 -0.03 -17.72
C ARG A 225 7.40 0.42 -18.15
N GLU A 226 6.40 0.14 -17.31
CA GLU A 226 5.00 0.46 -17.60
C GLU A 226 4.79 1.98 -17.76
N TRP A 227 5.41 2.82 -16.92
CA TRP A 227 5.33 4.28 -17.06
C TRP A 227 5.96 4.79 -18.35
N ARG A 228 7.09 4.21 -18.79
CA ARG A 228 7.67 4.53 -20.10
C ARG A 228 6.75 4.14 -21.25
N GLU A 229 6.07 2.99 -21.16
CA GLU A 229 5.10 2.56 -22.17
C GLU A 229 3.88 3.51 -22.20
N ILE A 230 3.35 3.88 -21.04
CA ILE A 230 2.25 4.86 -20.91
C ILE A 230 2.63 6.21 -21.53
N ALA A 231 3.85 6.69 -21.27
CA ALA A 231 4.38 7.94 -21.81
C ALA A 231 4.59 7.87 -23.32
N LYS A 232 5.18 6.77 -23.81
CA LYS A 232 5.42 6.56 -25.24
C LYS A 232 4.13 6.55 -26.06
N VAL A 233 3.05 5.94 -25.55
CA VAL A 233 1.73 5.96 -26.21
C VAL A 233 1.15 7.37 -26.30
N ARG A 234 1.59 8.28 -25.44
CA ARG A 234 1.20 9.69 -25.36
C ARG A 234 2.21 10.64 -25.99
N GLU A 235 3.17 10.11 -26.74
CA GLU A 235 4.23 10.89 -27.39
C GLU A 235 5.07 11.73 -26.39
N VAL A 236 5.14 11.28 -25.13
CA VAL A 236 5.98 11.87 -24.07
C VAL A 236 7.28 11.08 -23.97
N GLU A 237 8.41 11.77 -24.07
CA GLU A 237 9.73 11.18 -23.92
C GLU A 237 10.17 11.18 -22.45
N ILE A 238 10.51 10.01 -21.92
CA ILE A 238 11.11 9.84 -20.59
C ILE A 238 12.37 9.02 -20.77
N ASN A 239 13.55 9.61 -20.53
CA ASN A 239 14.80 8.89 -20.74
C ASN A 239 15.01 7.79 -19.69
N ASP A 240 15.89 6.85 -20.02
CA ASP A 240 16.33 5.84 -19.06
C ASP A 240 17.01 6.51 -17.86
N GLY A 241 16.54 6.21 -16.66
CA GLY A 241 17.03 6.79 -15.40
C GLY A 241 16.34 8.09 -14.95
N ASP A 242 15.54 8.73 -15.80
CA ASP A 242 14.82 9.98 -15.45
C ASP A 242 13.66 9.72 -14.49
N ILE A 243 13.01 8.56 -14.61
CA ILE A 243 12.07 8.08 -13.60
C ILE A 243 12.90 7.78 -12.35
N THR A 244 13.08 8.79 -11.50
CA THR A 244 13.77 8.58 -10.24
C THR A 244 13.03 7.47 -9.50
N HIS A 245 13.76 6.39 -9.17
CA HIS A 245 13.20 5.41 -8.27
C HIS A 245 12.79 6.18 -7.02
N ALA A 246 11.49 6.17 -6.69
CA ALA A 246 11.08 6.43 -5.33
C ALA A 246 11.96 5.51 -4.48
N ARG A 247 12.91 6.10 -3.74
CA ARG A 247 14.14 5.44 -3.27
C ARG A 247 13.85 3.99 -2.88
N LYS A 248 14.57 3.02 -3.45
CA LYS A 248 14.45 1.63 -3.03
C LYS A 248 14.96 1.52 -1.60
N ILE A 249 14.07 1.78 -0.64
CA ILE A 249 14.38 1.68 0.79
C ILE A 249 14.52 0.19 1.11
N SER A 250 15.67 -0.19 1.66
CA SER A 250 15.87 -1.52 2.22
C SER A 250 14.89 -1.79 3.36
N ARG A 251 14.48 -3.05 3.51
CA ARG A 251 13.63 -3.45 4.64
C ARG A 251 14.33 -3.14 5.96
N ARG A 252 13.56 -2.72 6.96
CA ARG A 252 14.10 -2.43 8.30
C ARG A 252 14.12 -3.67 9.19
N PHE A 253 13.28 -4.67 8.94
CA PHE A 253 13.33 -5.96 9.61
C PHE A 253 13.63 -7.08 8.63
N ASN A 254 14.10 -8.22 9.15
CA ASN A 254 14.45 -9.36 8.32
C ASN A 254 13.19 -10.22 8.00
N VAL A 255 12.66 -10.06 6.78
CA VAL A 255 11.47 -10.79 6.30
C VAL A 255 11.68 -12.31 6.16
N ASP A 256 12.93 -12.75 6.07
CA ASP A 256 13.26 -14.17 5.97
C ASP A 256 13.08 -14.88 7.32
N MET A 257 13.15 -14.13 8.43
CA MET A 257 12.90 -14.63 9.78
C MET A 257 11.42 -14.72 10.13
N VAL A 258 10.53 -14.20 9.28
CA VAL A 258 9.08 -14.29 9.49
C VAL A 258 8.60 -15.70 9.19
N SER A 259 7.91 -16.30 10.16
CA SER A 259 7.38 -17.67 10.08
C SER A 259 6.34 -17.82 8.97
N LYS A 260 6.19 -19.05 8.48
CA LYS A 260 5.16 -19.39 7.48
C LYS A 260 3.74 -19.11 7.99
N GLU A 261 3.49 -19.32 9.29
CA GLU A 261 2.19 -19.06 9.93
C GLU A 261 1.84 -17.56 9.84
N THR A 262 2.78 -16.69 10.21
CA THR A 262 2.61 -15.23 10.08
C THR A 262 2.33 -14.84 8.62
N LYS A 263 3.07 -15.40 7.66
CA LYS A 263 2.88 -15.14 6.22
C LYS A 263 1.48 -15.55 5.74
N ARG A 264 1.02 -16.74 6.13
CA ARG A 264 -0.34 -17.23 5.83
C ARG A 264 -1.42 -16.34 6.44
N LYS A 265 -1.24 -15.91 7.68
CA LYS A 265 -2.17 -14.96 8.33
C LYS A 265 -2.27 -13.64 7.57
N ILE A 266 -1.14 -13.10 7.10
CA ILE A 266 -1.14 -11.88 6.27
C ILE A 266 -1.91 -12.12 4.97
N CYS A 267 -1.71 -13.25 4.30
CA CYS A 267 -2.47 -13.57 3.09
C CYS A 267 -3.97 -13.65 3.35
N LYS A 268 -4.42 -14.17 4.50
CA LYS A 268 -5.84 -14.14 4.90
C LYS A 268 -6.35 -12.71 5.14
N ILE A 269 -5.56 -11.87 5.80
CA ILE A 269 -5.90 -10.45 6.00
C ILE A 269 -6.06 -9.73 4.65
N LEU A 270 -5.27 -10.12 3.64
CA LEU A 270 -5.21 -9.48 2.32
C LEU A 270 -5.96 -10.27 1.24
N ALA A 271 -6.79 -11.24 1.62
CA ALA A 271 -7.43 -12.13 0.65
C ALA A 271 -8.28 -11.37 -0.37
N LEU A 272 -8.94 -10.28 0.04
CA LEU A 272 -9.69 -9.42 -0.89
C LEU A 272 -8.81 -8.85 -2.01
N ASP A 273 -7.57 -8.45 -1.69
CA ASP A 273 -6.63 -7.96 -2.71
C ASP A 273 -6.26 -9.08 -3.69
N TYR A 274 -5.97 -10.30 -3.21
CA TYR A 274 -5.68 -11.43 -4.09
C TYR A 274 -6.86 -11.76 -4.99
N CYS A 275 -8.06 -11.86 -4.41
CA CYS A 275 -9.26 -12.27 -5.10
C CYS A 275 -9.70 -11.25 -6.14
N CYS A 276 -9.90 -10.00 -5.72
CA CYS A 276 -10.46 -8.96 -6.60
C CYS A 276 -9.47 -8.45 -7.65
N LEU A 277 -8.17 -8.58 -7.41
CA LEU A 277 -7.15 -8.16 -8.38
C LEU A 277 -6.62 -9.33 -9.21
N ASN A 278 -7.18 -10.54 -9.02
CA ASN A 278 -6.76 -11.78 -9.67
C ASN A 278 -5.24 -11.98 -9.62
N LEU A 279 -4.68 -11.82 -8.42
CA LEU A 279 -3.25 -11.96 -8.17
C LEU A 279 -2.95 -13.37 -7.69
N GLU A 280 -1.85 -13.93 -8.18
CA GLU A 280 -1.41 -15.26 -7.79
C GLU A 280 -1.01 -15.30 -6.31
N LEU A 281 -1.53 -16.28 -5.57
CA LEU A 281 -1.14 -16.51 -4.19
C LEU A 281 0.33 -16.99 -4.14
N PRO A 282 1.16 -16.39 -3.26
CA PRO A 282 2.50 -16.91 -2.99
C PRO A 282 2.44 -18.36 -2.53
N GLU A 283 3.46 -19.15 -2.85
CA GLU A 283 3.53 -20.58 -2.49
C GLU A 283 3.25 -20.82 -0.99
N VAL A 284 3.82 -20.01 -0.11
CA VAL A 284 3.61 -20.11 1.35
C VAL A 284 2.14 -19.96 1.78
N CYS A 285 1.30 -19.34 0.95
CA CYS A 285 -0.11 -19.07 1.21
C CYS A 285 -1.05 -20.02 0.46
N ARG A 286 -0.52 -20.95 -0.34
CA ARG A 286 -1.31 -21.99 -0.99
C ARG A 286 -1.63 -23.10 0.02
N ILE A 287 -2.76 -23.74 -0.23
CA ILE A 287 -3.18 -24.96 0.46
C ILE A 287 -2.33 -26.09 -0.09
N ASP A 288 -1.46 -26.67 0.74
CA ASP A 288 -0.65 -27.81 0.31
C ASP A 288 -1.47 -29.12 0.28
N ASN A 289 -2.55 -29.22 1.08
CA ASN A 289 -3.45 -30.38 1.17
C ASN A 289 -4.90 -29.95 1.47
N GLU A 290 -5.91 -30.66 0.95
CA GLU A 290 -7.35 -30.34 1.14
C GLU A 290 -7.80 -30.22 2.61
N GLU A 291 -7.04 -30.76 3.55
CA GLU A 291 -7.31 -30.68 4.99
C GLU A 291 -6.79 -29.39 5.66
N ASP A 292 -5.97 -28.57 4.97
CA ASP A 292 -5.49 -27.30 5.52
C ASP A 292 -6.59 -26.23 5.44
N VAL A 293 -7.42 -26.20 6.49
CA VAL A 293 -8.45 -25.18 6.75
C VAL A 293 -7.89 -23.75 6.83
N ASN A 294 -6.58 -23.56 6.72
CA ASN A 294 -5.94 -22.25 6.74
C ASN A 294 -5.54 -21.68 5.38
N GLY A 295 -5.96 -22.31 4.30
CA GLY A 295 -5.87 -21.70 2.98
C GLY A 295 -6.58 -20.36 2.85
N VAL A 296 -6.18 -19.60 1.83
CA VAL A 296 -6.95 -18.45 1.37
C VAL A 296 -7.73 -18.87 0.13
N TYR A 297 -9.04 -18.73 0.15
CA TYR A 297 -9.86 -18.93 -1.05
C TYR A 297 -10.92 -17.85 -1.22
N CYS A 298 -11.23 -17.55 -2.48
CA CYS A 298 -12.20 -16.55 -2.86
C CYS A 298 -13.60 -17.16 -2.87
N ARG A 299 -14.50 -16.66 -2.02
CA ARG A 299 -15.92 -17.04 -2.09
C ARG A 299 -16.63 -16.16 -3.10
N MET A 300 -17.00 -16.79 -4.21
CA MET A 300 -17.82 -16.18 -5.23
C MET A 300 -19.30 -16.43 -4.93
N LYS A 301 -20.15 -15.43 -5.16
CA LYS A 301 -21.60 -15.52 -5.09
C LYS A 301 -22.19 -14.90 -6.35
N GLU A 302 -23.28 -15.48 -6.84
CA GLU A 302 -24.02 -14.89 -7.95
C GLU A 302 -25.10 -13.93 -7.41
N VAL A 303 -25.11 -12.69 -7.91
CA VAL A 303 -26.13 -11.67 -7.62
C VAL A 303 -26.57 -11.06 -8.95
N ASP A 304 -27.86 -11.17 -9.26
CA ASP A 304 -28.46 -10.66 -10.50
C ASP A 304 -27.74 -11.10 -11.79
N GLY A 305 -27.32 -12.37 -11.85
CA GLY A 305 -26.60 -12.94 -12.99
C GLY A 305 -25.13 -12.51 -13.09
N LYS A 306 -24.59 -11.83 -12.08
CA LYS A 306 -23.17 -11.46 -11.98
C LYS A 306 -22.51 -12.26 -10.87
N VAL A 307 -21.36 -12.85 -11.17
CA VAL A 307 -20.49 -13.44 -10.14
C VAL A 307 -19.76 -12.31 -9.43
N ILE A 308 -20.00 -12.16 -8.14
CA ILE A 308 -19.32 -11.22 -7.24
C ILE A 308 -18.44 -11.99 -6.26
N ILE A 309 -17.31 -11.39 -5.87
CA ILE A 309 -16.48 -11.90 -4.78
C ILE A 309 -17.06 -11.32 -3.48
N GLU A 310 -17.77 -12.13 -2.69
CA GLU A 310 -18.52 -11.69 -1.51
C GLU A 310 -17.68 -11.77 -0.22
N ASP A 311 -16.84 -12.81 -0.10
CA ASP A 311 -16.16 -13.12 1.14
C ASP A 311 -14.91 -13.98 0.90
N TRP A 312 -14.12 -14.21 1.95
CA TRP A 312 -12.98 -15.11 1.95
C TRP A 312 -12.87 -15.84 3.29
N ARG A 313 -12.31 -17.05 3.27
CA ARG A 313 -11.92 -17.78 4.48
C ARG A 313 -10.48 -18.25 4.34
#